data_AF-A0A7S0L4A3-F1
#
_entry.id   AF-A0A7S0L4A3-F1
#
_cell.length_a   1.000
_cell.length_b   1.000
_cell.length_c   1.000
_cell.angle_alpha   90.00
_cell.angle_beta   90.00
_cell.angle_gamma   90.00
#
_symmetry.space_group_name_H-M   'P 1'
#
loop_
_entity.id
_entity.type
_entity.pdbx_description
1 polymer ?
#
loop_
_entity_poly.entity_id
_entity_poly.type
_entity_poly.pdbx_seq_one_letter_code
_entity_poly.pdbx_strand_id
1 'polypeptide(L)'
;RLFLLPGDGSGEVRVWQGLFTDYLDWQEGEDAAEAALEAAASAASLAAVASEAREKAGAAPGKSAVKTEAEQRVRPLSNFEVKELSRLEVELASLEEQRGQLQARIDGFDAGKNGYSELSEWDAQLQQLRTKVEQTEDRWLALSERAEL
;
A
#
# COMPACT_ATOMS: atom_id res chain seq x y z
N ARG A 1 25.15 -5.86 0.36
CA ARG A 1 25.48 -5.81 -1.09
C ARG A 1 24.41 -6.63 -1.80
N LEU A 2 23.66 -5.99 -2.69
CA LEU A 2 22.51 -6.60 -3.39
C LEU A 2 22.85 -6.84 -4.85
N PHE A 3 22.28 -7.89 -5.43
CA PHE A 3 22.49 -8.28 -6.82
C PHE A 3 21.17 -8.17 -7.55
N LEU A 4 21.18 -7.43 -8.66
CA LEU A 4 20.01 -7.16 -9.48
C LEU A 4 20.13 -7.87 -10.80
N LEU A 5 19.08 -8.58 -11.15
CA LEU A 5 18.97 -9.31 -12.40
C LEU A 5 17.92 -8.59 -13.26
N PRO A 6 18.32 -7.81 -14.27
CA PRO A 6 17.39 -7.30 -15.25
C PRO A 6 16.78 -8.52 -15.97
N GLY A 7 15.45 -8.59 -16.02
CA GLY A 7 14.70 -9.69 -16.64
C GLY A 7 14.78 -9.73 -18.17
N ASP A 8 15.77 -9.06 -18.76
CA ASP A 8 15.98 -8.94 -20.21
C ASP A 8 16.69 -10.17 -20.82
N GLY A 9 17.10 -11.13 -19.98
CA GLY A 9 17.77 -12.37 -20.41
C GLY A 9 19.22 -12.16 -20.85
N SER A 10 19.77 -10.96 -20.66
CA SER A 10 21.16 -10.61 -21.00
C SER A 10 22.20 -11.31 -20.10
N GLY A 11 21.77 -11.76 -18.92
CA GLY A 11 22.66 -12.37 -17.92
C GLY A 11 23.54 -11.36 -17.19
N GLU A 12 23.30 -10.05 -17.36
CA GLU A 12 24.10 -9.00 -16.74
C GLU A 12 23.65 -8.74 -15.30
N VAL A 13 24.45 -9.15 -14.31
CA VAL A 13 24.15 -8.92 -12.90
C VAL A 13 24.67 -7.55 -12.47
N ARG A 14 23.76 -6.64 -12.12
CA ARG A 14 24.11 -5.33 -11.54
C ARG A 14 24.30 -5.46 -10.04
N VAL A 15 25.22 -4.68 -9.47
CA VAL A 15 25.52 -4.76 -8.04
C VAL A 15 25.23 -3.44 -7.35
N TRP A 16 24.33 -3.50 -6.38
CA TRP A 16 23.94 -2.36 -5.56
C TRP A 16 24.70 -2.33 -4.23
N GLN A 17 25.25 -1.15 -3.95
CA GLN A 17 26.14 -0.89 -2.82
C GLN A 17 25.42 -0.24 -1.62
N GLY A 18 24.08 -0.34 -1.56
CA GLY A 18 23.25 0.11 -0.44
C GLY A 18 22.46 -1.00 0.26
N LEU A 19 21.58 -0.63 1.18
CA LEU A 19 20.60 -1.54 1.80
C LEU A 19 19.43 -1.79 0.84
N PHE A 20 18.62 -2.80 1.15
CA PHE A 20 17.48 -3.19 0.31
C PHE A 20 16.39 -2.11 0.30
N THR A 21 16.19 -1.46 1.45
CA THR A 21 15.26 -0.34 1.59
C THR A 21 15.67 0.84 0.70
N ASP A 22 16.94 1.24 0.73
CA ASP A 22 17.47 2.32 -0.13
C ASP A 22 17.29 2.03 -1.64
N TYR A 23 17.30 0.75 -2.02
CA TYR A 23 17.07 0.33 -3.40
C TYR A 23 15.60 0.47 -3.81
N LEU A 24 14.66 0.15 -2.92
CA LEU A 24 13.22 0.31 -3.17
C LEU A 24 12.85 1.80 -3.29
N ASP A 25 13.38 2.65 -2.41
CA ASP A 25 13.20 4.10 -2.47
C ASP A 25 13.74 4.69 -3.80
N TRP A 26 14.88 4.18 -4.29
CA TRP A 26 15.45 4.58 -5.58
C TRP A 26 14.63 4.07 -6.77
N GLN A 27 14.14 2.83 -6.72
CA GLN A 27 13.32 2.24 -7.78
C GLN A 27 11.99 2.97 -7.93
N GLU A 28 11.33 3.30 -6.82
CA GLU A 28 10.07 4.07 -6.83
C GLU A 28 10.27 5.48 -7.41
N GLY A 29 11.43 6.09 -7.15
CA GLY A 29 11.82 7.36 -7.76
C GLY A 29 12.09 7.29 -9.26
N GLU A 30 12.70 6.19 -9.76
CA GLU A 30 12.95 5.99 -11.19
C GLU A 30 11.67 5.65 -11.97
N ASP A 31 10.80 4.77 -11.44
CA ASP A 31 9.48 4.46 -12.04
C ASP A 31 8.62 5.72 -12.13
N ALA A 32 8.61 6.56 -11.09
CA ALA A 32 7.90 7.83 -11.10
C ALA A 32 8.48 8.86 -12.10
N ALA A 33 9.82 8.87 -12.27
CA ALA A 33 10.48 9.74 -13.24
C ALA A 33 10.24 9.27 -14.68
N GLU A 34 10.25 7.97 -14.95
CA GLU A 34 10.01 7.37 -16.26
C GLU A 34 8.53 7.52 -16.67
N ALA A 35 7.59 7.32 -15.73
CA ALA A 35 6.17 7.58 -15.93
C ALA A 35 5.87 9.07 -16.20
N ALA A 36 6.59 9.99 -15.54
CA ALA A 36 6.46 11.43 -15.80
C ALA A 36 7.00 11.82 -17.19
N LEU A 37 8.05 11.14 -17.66
CA LEU A 37 8.66 11.37 -18.97
C LEU A 37 7.77 10.81 -20.10
N GLU A 38 7.16 9.64 -19.91
CA GLU A 38 6.16 9.08 -20.84
C GLU A 38 4.88 9.95 -20.87
N ALA A 39 4.41 10.43 -19.72
CA ALA A 39 3.25 11.32 -19.65
C ALA A 39 3.53 12.66 -20.36
N ALA A 40 4.74 13.21 -20.23
CA ALA A 40 5.15 14.42 -20.94
C ALA A 40 5.28 14.21 -22.45
N ALA A 41 5.80 13.05 -22.89
CA ALA A 41 5.90 12.68 -24.31
C ALA A 41 4.52 12.47 -24.95
N SER A 42 3.60 11.82 -24.22
CA SER A 42 2.20 11.62 -24.67
C SER A 42 1.44 12.94 -24.77
N ALA A 43 1.60 13.84 -23.79
CA ALA A 43 1.01 15.18 -23.80
C ALA A 43 1.55 16.06 -24.94
N ALA A 44 2.83 15.95 -25.28
CA ALA A 44 3.42 16.66 -26.42
C ALA A 44 2.86 16.17 -27.77
N SER A 45 2.59 14.87 -27.92
CA SER A 45 1.97 14.32 -29.14
C SER A 45 0.51 14.77 -29.32
N LEU A 46 -0.26 14.88 -28.22
CA LEU A 46 -1.64 15.37 -28.23
C LEU A 46 -1.74 16.86 -28.53
N ALA A 47 -0.77 17.67 -28.08
CA ALA A 47 -0.70 19.10 -28.38
C ALA A 47 -0.37 19.40 -29.85
N ALA A 48 0.40 18.54 -30.51
CA ALA A 48 0.69 18.65 -31.95
C ALA A 48 -0.55 18.37 -32.81
N VAL A 49 -1.35 17.34 -32.45
CA VAL A 49 -2.59 16.99 -33.15
C VAL A 49 -3.69 18.04 -32.92
N ALA A 50 -3.69 18.72 -31.76
CA ALA A 50 -4.66 19.76 -31.44
C ALA A 50 -4.44 21.11 -32.18
N SER A 51 -3.23 21.37 -32.70
CA SER A 51 -2.97 22.62 -33.46
C SER A 51 -3.45 22.57 -34.91
N GLU A 52 -3.62 21.38 -35.52
CA GLU A 52 -4.16 21.26 -36.89
C GLU A 52 -5.70 21.32 -36.96
N ALA A 53 -6.40 21.17 -35.84
CA ALA A 53 -7.88 21.14 -35.82
C ALA A 53 -8.55 22.49 -35.53
N ARG A 54 -7.80 23.56 -35.24
CA ARG A 54 -8.38 24.85 -34.75
C ARG A 54 -8.62 25.92 -35.82
N GLU A 55 -8.50 25.60 -37.10
CA GLU A 55 -8.79 26.55 -38.20
C GLU A 55 -10.18 26.37 -38.84
N LYS A 56 -11.04 25.48 -38.35
CA LYS A 56 -12.43 25.39 -38.81
C LYS A 56 -13.44 25.16 -37.69
N ALA A 57 -14.50 25.95 -37.79
CA ALA A 57 -15.78 25.88 -37.08
C ALA A 57 -15.84 26.57 -35.71
N GLY A 58 -16.52 27.70 -35.70
CA GLY A 58 -16.98 28.39 -34.50
C GLY A 58 -18.36 27.92 -34.02
N ALA A 59 -18.85 28.72 -33.06
CA ALA A 59 -20.23 28.84 -32.57
C ALA A 59 -20.71 27.88 -31.44
N ALA A 60 -20.74 28.49 -30.26
CA ALA A 60 -21.79 28.49 -29.24
C ALA A 60 -21.81 27.42 -28.11
N PRO A 61 -22.18 27.83 -26.87
CA PRO A 61 -21.95 27.03 -25.67
C PRO A 61 -23.23 26.32 -25.20
N GLY A 62 -23.19 24.99 -25.14
CA GLY A 62 -24.22 24.15 -24.53
C GLY A 62 -23.75 23.60 -23.19
N LYS A 63 -24.32 24.11 -22.09
CA LYS A 63 -24.23 23.49 -20.76
C LYS A 63 -24.81 22.08 -20.83
N SER A 64 -24.01 21.08 -20.49
CA SER A 64 -24.50 19.82 -19.95
C SER A 64 -23.39 19.23 -19.09
N ALA A 65 -23.60 19.35 -17.77
CA ALA A 65 -22.83 18.64 -16.77
C ALA A 65 -23.14 17.15 -16.92
N VAL A 66 -22.33 16.46 -17.71
CA VAL A 66 -22.18 15.01 -17.59
C VAL A 66 -21.09 14.82 -16.55
N LYS A 67 -21.51 14.47 -15.33
CA LYS A 67 -20.62 13.86 -14.33
C LYS A 67 -20.17 12.54 -14.93
N THR A 68 -19.03 12.54 -15.60
CA THR A 68 -18.43 11.31 -16.10
C THR A 68 -17.94 10.52 -14.90
N GLU A 69 -18.41 9.29 -14.81
CA GLU A 69 -18.06 8.23 -13.87
C GLU A 69 -16.58 7.76 -13.99
N ALA A 70 -15.73 8.57 -14.64
CA ALA A 70 -14.31 8.32 -14.90
C ALA A 70 -13.38 9.18 -14.02
N GLU A 71 -13.92 9.77 -12.96
CA GLU A 71 -13.20 10.54 -11.96
C GLU A 71 -13.36 9.90 -10.59
N GLN A 72 -13.20 8.57 -10.52
CA GLN A 72 -12.59 7.94 -9.33
C GLN A 72 -11.10 8.30 -9.32
N ARG A 73 -10.79 9.59 -9.38
CA ARG A 73 -9.47 10.06 -8.99
C ARG A 73 -9.35 9.75 -7.52
N VAL A 74 -8.32 9.00 -7.21
CA VAL A 74 -7.82 8.70 -5.88
C VAL A 74 -8.04 9.92 -5.01
N ARG A 75 -9.03 9.83 -4.12
CA ARG A 75 -9.29 10.94 -3.21
C ARG A 75 -8.20 10.85 -2.15
N PRO A 76 -7.41 11.92 -1.96
CA PRO A 76 -6.42 11.92 -0.88
C PRO A 76 -7.11 11.62 0.43
N LEU A 77 -6.43 10.88 1.30
CA LEU A 77 -6.96 10.50 2.61
C LEU A 77 -7.46 11.72 3.37
N SER A 78 -8.65 11.59 3.96
CA SER A 78 -9.17 12.58 4.90
C SER A 78 -8.31 12.62 6.15
N ASN A 79 -8.25 13.77 6.84
CA ASN A 79 -7.56 13.90 8.14
C ASN A 79 -8.04 12.86 9.17
N PHE A 80 -9.27 12.37 9.05
CA PHE A 80 -9.79 11.29 9.88
C PHE A 80 -9.15 9.94 9.53
N GLU A 81 -8.97 9.65 8.24
CA GLU A 81 -8.37 8.41 7.77
C GLU A 81 -6.85 8.37 8.07
N VAL A 82 -6.16 9.51 7.98
CA VAL A 82 -4.76 9.63 8.42
C VAL A 82 -4.61 9.32 9.92
N LYS A 83 -5.51 9.87 10.75
CA LYS A 83 -5.54 9.56 12.19
C LYS A 83 -5.93 8.11 12.47
N GLU A 84 -6.82 7.55 11.66
CA GLU A 84 -7.20 6.14 11.74
C GLU A 84 -5.99 5.26 11.46
N LEU A 85 -5.23 5.55 10.41
CA LEU A 85 -4.02 4.81 10.04
C LEU A 85 -2.99 4.80 11.19
N SER A 86 -2.63 5.96 11.76
CA SER A 86 -1.73 6.01 12.92
C SER A 86 -2.28 5.29 14.16
N ARG A 87 -3.61 5.30 14.35
CA ARG A 87 -4.23 4.55 15.44
C ARG A 87 -4.13 3.04 15.18
N LEU A 88 -4.36 2.60 13.96
CA LEU A 88 -4.28 1.19 13.56
C LEU A 88 -2.86 0.67 13.75
N GLU A 89 -1.82 1.45 13.45
CA GLU A 89 -0.41 1.07 13.71
C GLU A 89 -0.15 0.79 15.20
N VAL A 90 -0.62 1.68 16.08
CA VAL A 90 -0.48 1.51 17.54
C VAL A 90 -1.31 0.33 18.03
N GLU A 91 -2.52 0.16 17.50
CA GLU A 91 -3.39 -0.97 17.84
C GLU A 91 -2.76 -2.30 17.39
N LEU A 92 -2.18 -2.35 16.19
CA LEU A 92 -1.50 -3.53 15.66
C LEU A 92 -0.32 -3.94 16.55
N ALA A 93 0.54 -2.99 16.90
CA ALA A 93 1.67 -3.23 17.80
C ALA A 93 1.20 -3.77 19.16
N SER A 94 0.12 -3.22 19.72
CA SER A 94 -0.44 -3.69 20.98
C SER A 94 -1.06 -5.09 20.87
N LEU A 95 -1.76 -5.38 19.77
CA LEU A 95 -2.36 -6.70 19.53
C LEU A 95 -1.29 -7.78 19.34
N GLU A 96 -0.23 -7.47 18.61
CA GLU A 96 0.92 -8.36 18.44
C GLU A 96 1.65 -8.63 19.75
N GLU A 97 1.83 -7.61 20.58
CA GLU A 97 2.41 -7.80 21.91
C GLU A 97 1.51 -8.67 22.81
N GLN A 98 0.20 -8.44 22.83
CA GLN A 98 -0.75 -9.27 23.57
C GLN A 98 -0.74 -10.72 23.08
N ARG A 99 -0.70 -10.93 21.76
CA ARG A 99 -0.59 -12.24 21.13
C ARG A 99 0.70 -12.94 21.56
N GLY A 100 1.84 -12.24 21.53
CA GLY A 100 3.13 -12.77 21.95
C GLY A 100 3.17 -13.13 23.44
N GLN A 101 2.60 -12.29 24.30
CA GLN A 101 2.49 -12.58 25.74
C GLN A 101 1.63 -13.81 26.01
N LEU A 102 0.51 -13.97 25.30
CA LEU A 102 -0.38 -15.11 25.45
C LEU A 102 0.27 -16.40 24.91
N GLN A 103 0.96 -16.32 23.77
CA GLN A 103 1.75 -17.43 23.24
C GLN A 103 2.83 -17.86 24.24
N ALA A 104 3.57 -16.92 24.84
CA ALA A 104 4.58 -17.24 25.85
C ALA A 104 3.98 -17.90 27.10
N ARG A 105 2.75 -17.53 27.50
CA ARG A 105 2.03 -18.21 28.59
C ARG A 105 1.66 -19.64 28.23
N ILE A 106 1.23 -19.88 26.99
CA ILE A 106 0.94 -21.22 26.46
C ILE A 106 2.22 -22.05 26.36
N ASP A 107 3.32 -21.49 25.88
CA ASP A 107 4.60 -22.18 25.77
C ASP A 107 5.18 -22.54 27.15
N GLY A 108 4.92 -21.69 28.15
CA GLY A 108 5.24 -21.93 29.56
C GLY A 108 4.23 -22.80 30.31
N PHE A 109 3.26 -23.40 29.62
CA PHE A 109 2.21 -24.21 30.24
C PHE A 109 2.80 -25.43 30.95
N ASP A 110 2.41 -25.58 32.21
CA ASP A 110 2.76 -26.70 33.07
C ASP A 110 1.47 -27.33 33.61
N ALA A 111 1.22 -28.59 33.23
CA ALA A 111 0.02 -29.33 33.64
C ALA A 111 -0.05 -29.61 35.16
N GLY A 112 1.06 -29.44 35.89
CA GLY A 112 1.09 -29.54 37.35
C GLY A 112 0.67 -28.24 38.06
N LYS A 113 0.60 -27.12 37.35
CA LYS A 113 0.26 -25.79 37.90
C LYS A 113 -0.99 -25.19 37.28
N ASN A 114 -1.31 -25.56 36.04
CA ASN A 114 -2.41 -25.01 35.26
C ASN A 114 -3.36 -26.15 34.84
N GLY A 115 -4.65 -25.83 34.73
CA GLY A 115 -5.66 -26.77 34.25
C GLY A 115 -5.72 -26.83 32.73
N TYR A 116 -6.05 -27.99 32.16
CA TYR A 116 -6.28 -28.13 30.71
C TYR A 116 -7.44 -27.26 30.19
N SER A 117 -8.37 -26.84 31.06
CA SER A 117 -9.41 -25.86 30.72
C SER A 117 -8.80 -24.48 30.40
N GLU A 118 -7.82 -24.04 31.18
CA GLU A 118 -7.14 -22.75 30.98
C GLU A 118 -6.35 -22.74 29.67
N LEU A 119 -5.73 -23.86 29.30
CA LEU A 119 -5.04 -24.00 28.02
C LEU A 119 -6.01 -23.84 26.84
N SER A 120 -7.19 -24.45 26.91
CA SER A 120 -8.22 -24.30 25.88
C SER A 120 -8.74 -22.86 25.78
N GLU A 121 -8.86 -22.16 26.91
CA GLU A 121 -9.27 -20.76 26.94
C GLU A 121 -8.20 -19.85 26.32
N TRP A 122 -6.92 -20.08 26.64
CA TRP A 122 -5.82 -19.32 26.05
C TRP A 122 -5.68 -19.57 24.55
N ASP A 123 -5.87 -20.81 24.08
CA ASP A 123 -5.89 -21.10 22.64
C ASP A 123 -7.04 -20.37 21.94
N ALA A 124 -8.25 -20.40 22.51
CA ALA A 124 -9.39 -19.67 21.96
C ALA A 124 -9.14 -18.15 21.90
N GLN A 125 -8.56 -17.58 22.96
CA GLN A 125 -8.17 -16.17 23.00
C GLN A 125 -7.08 -15.85 21.97
N LEU A 126 -6.11 -16.74 21.78
CA LEU A 126 -5.04 -16.59 20.80
C LEU A 126 -5.59 -16.56 19.38
N GLN A 127 -6.56 -17.42 19.06
CA GLN A 127 -7.24 -17.41 17.77
C GLN A 127 -8.02 -16.10 17.56
N GLN A 128 -8.73 -15.62 18.58
CA GLN A 128 -9.42 -14.33 18.51
C GLN A 128 -8.46 -13.15 18.28
N LEU A 129 -7.31 -13.15 18.97
CA LEU A 129 -6.25 -12.16 18.78
C LEU A 129 -5.69 -12.19 17.35
N ARG A 130 -5.43 -13.38 16.80
CA ARG A 130 -4.96 -13.54 15.41
C ARG A 130 -5.96 -12.98 14.40
N THR A 131 -7.24 -13.35 14.51
CA THR A 131 -8.28 -12.80 13.64
C THR A 131 -8.40 -11.29 13.76
N LYS A 132 -8.22 -10.74 14.97
CA LYS A 132 -8.28 -9.28 15.18
C LYS A 132 -7.06 -8.57 14.57
N VAL A 133 -5.87 -9.16 14.65
CA VAL A 133 -4.67 -8.68 13.94
C VAL A 133 -4.95 -8.64 12.45
N GLU A 134 -5.35 -9.77 11.84
CA GLU A 134 -5.64 -9.87 10.41
C GLU A 134 -6.64 -8.79 9.93
N GLN A 135 -7.75 -8.59 10.66
CA GLN A 135 -8.74 -7.56 10.32
C GLN A 135 -8.19 -6.13 10.43
N THR A 136 -7.28 -5.90 11.37
CA THR A 136 -6.64 -4.60 11.59
C THR A 136 -5.59 -4.35 10.50
N GLU A 137 -4.83 -5.38 10.11
CA GLU A 137 -3.89 -5.35 8.99
C GLU A 137 -4.61 -5.08 7.67
N ASP A 138 -5.68 -5.80 7.36
CA ASP A 138 -6.50 -5.59 6.15
C ASP A 138 -6.99 -4.15 6.06
N ARG A 139 -7.47 -3.59 7.18
CA ARG A 139 -7.96 -2.20 7.23
C ARG A 139 -6.81 -1.20 7.08
N TRP A 140 -5.67 -1.45 7.71
CA TRP A 140 -4.49 -0.61 7.61
C TRP A 140 -3.95 -0.62 6.18
N LEU A 141 -3.82 -1.79 5.55
CA LEU A 141 -3.37 -1.98 4.17
C LEU A 141 -4.27 -1.24 3.19
N ALA A 142 -5.60 -1.39 3.33
CA ALA A 142 -6.54 -0.69 2.46
C ALA A 142 -6.47 0.85 2.60
N LEU A 143 -6.06 1.36 3.76
CA LEU A 143 -5.83 2.79 3.96
C LEU A 143 -4.45 3.24 3.46
N SER A 144 -3.41 2.42 3.62
CA SER A 144 -2.05 2.72 3.14
C SER A 144 -1.98 2.72 1.62
N GLU A 145 -2.58 1.73 0.95
CA GLU A 145 -2.67 1.68 -0.51
C GLU A 145 -3.35 2.94 -1.07
N ARG A 146 -4.38 3.45 -0.39
CA ARG A 146 -5.05 4.70 -0.77
C ARG A 146 -4.24 5.96 -0.43
N ALA A 147 -3.22 5.86 0.41
CA ALA A 147 -2.28 6.94 0.73
C ALA A 147 -1.21 7.10 -0.37
N GLU A 148 -0.81 5.98 -0.98
CA GLU A 148 0.28 5.87 -1.95
C GLU A 148 -0.17 6.14 -3.40
N LEU A 149 -1.47 6.02 -3.68
CA LEU A 149 -2.12 6.32 -4.96
C LEU A 149 -2.39 7.82 -5.19
#